data_AF-V9L919-F1
#
_entry.id   AF-V9L919-F1
#
_cell.length_a   1.000
_cell.length_b   1.000
_cell.length_c   1.000
_cell.angle_alpha   90.00
_cell.angle_beta   90.00
_cell.angle_gamma   90.00
#
_symmetry.space_group_name_H-M   'P 1'
#
loop_
_entity.id
_entity.type
_entity.pdbx_description
1 polymer ?
#
loop_
_entity_poly.entity_id
_entity_poly.type
_entity_poly.pdbx_seq_one_letter_code
_entity_poly.pdbx_strand_id
1 'polypeptide(L)'
;STRHVIVTNGGLGNGVSREQLLEVLQVFGTVEALLMPPSKPYAFVTYGTVQEAREAYNSLNGRELGTDCNTLPVTLYSNFVEKVLGEDIASPSLPSGLLVVEEFVSPTYEQKLLEFVDWSTDLTNKSTQKSLKHRRVKHYGYEFRYDNNNVDKDKPLPGGLPEICTEVLEKSIEKGYVKFRPDQLTINQYEPGQGIPPHIDTHSAFENGIICLSLGTETVMDFKDRSGHSVAVMLPRRSLLVMTDESRYLWSHGITPRKFDVVQSSETLKPGSISRDISDLTLNKRGTRTSFTFRKVRMTPCD
;
A
#
# COMPACT_ATOMS: atom_id res chain seq x y z
N SER A 1 16.59 -19.11 32.59
CA SER A 1 16.90 -18.64 31.22
C SER A 1 16.22 -19.57 30.24
N THR A 2 15.64 -19.04 29.18
CA THR A 2 14.97 -19.81 28.12
C THR A 2 15.69 -19.57 26.79
N ARG A 3 15.26 -20.24 25.71
CA ARG A 3 15.74 -19.95 24.34
C ARG A 3 15.07 -18.73 23.70
N HIS A 4 14.05 -18.17 24.36
CA HIS A 4 13.19 -17.13 23.83
C HIS A 4 13.46 -15.80 24.52
N VAL A 5 13.70 -14.77 23.73
CA VAL A 5 14.00 -13.42 24.20
C VAL A 5 13.03 -12.45 23.54
N ILE A 6 12.35 -11.62 24.34
CA ILE A 6 11.66 -10.44 23.82
C ILE A 6 12.70 -9.33 23.65
N VAL A 7 12.69 -8.67 22.50
CA VAL A 7 13.54 -7.52 22.18
C VAL A 7 12.63 -6.29 22.07
N THR A 8 12.58 -5.50 23.13
CA THR A 8 11.83 -4.24 23.17
C THR A 8 12.55 -3.16 22.38
N ASN A 9 11.78 -2.24 21.82
CA ASN A 9 12.17 -1.23 20.84
C ASN A 9 12.62 -1.79 19.47
N GLY A 10 12.88 -3.09 19.35
CA GLY A 10 13.26 -3.76 18.10
C GLY A 10 12.10 -4.14 17.18
N GLY A 11 10.88 -3.64 17.39
CA GLY A 11 9.71 -4.03 16.60
C GLY A 11 9.40 -3.11 15.42
N LEU A 12 8.56 -3.61 14.50
CA LEU A 12 8.08 -2.87 13.32
C LEU A 12 7.37 -1.56 13.70
N GLY A 13 6.65 -1.56 14.83
CA GLY A 13 5.96 -0.38 15.35
C GLY A 13 6.91 0.73 15.84
N ASN A 14 8.19 0.42 16.01
CA ASN A 14 9.25 1.38 16.35
C ASN A 14 10.18 1.67 15.15
N GLY A 15 9.78 1.27 13.93
CA GLY A 15 10.55 1.56 12.71
C GLY A 15 11.75 0.67 12.47
N VAL A 16 11.90 -0.44 13.20
CA VAL A 16 12.98 -1.42 13.02
C VAL A 16 12.54 -2.50 12.03
N SER A 17 13.25 -2.66 10.92
CA SER A 17 12.97 -3.70 9.93
C SER A 17 13.46 -5.08 10.40
N ARG A 18 12.99 -6.14 9.75
CA ARG A 18 13.46 -7.50 10.03
C ARG A 18 14.95 -7.66 9.78
N GLU A 19 15.44 -7.12 8.67
CA GLU A 19 16.82 -7.22 8.23
C GLU A 19 17.74 -6.52 9.23
N GLN A 20 17.38 -5.30 9.65
CA GLN A 20 18.12 -4.54 10.66
C GLN A 20 18.24 -5.30 11.99
N LEU A 21 17.12 -5.85 12.46
CA LEU A 21 17.13 -6.58 13.73
C LEU A 21 17.89 -7.91 13.60
N LEU A 22 17.66 -8.65 12.50
CA LEU A 22 18.26 -9.96 12.27
C LEU A 22 19.80 -9.87 12.18
N GLU A 23 20.33 -8.85 11.52
CA GLU A 23 21.78 -8.57 11.44
C GLU A 23 22.40 -8.46 12.83
N VAL A 24 21.73 -7.78 13.76
CA VAL A 24 22.19 -7.64 15.16
C VAL A 24 22.07 -8.95 15.93
N LEU A 25 20.97 -9.69 15.74
CA LEU A 25 20.66 -10.89 16.51
C LEU A 25 21.54 -12.09 16.14
N GLN A 26 21.88 -12.25 14.86
CA GLN A 26 22.68 -13.37 14.36
C GLN A 26 24.14 -13.36 14.85
N VAL A 27 24.63 -12.22 15.35
CA VAL A 27 25.96 -12.12 15.98
C VAL A 27 26.08 -13.01 17.21
N PHE A 28 24.97 -13.28 17.91
CA PHE A 28 24.96 -14.01 19.18
C PHE A 28 24.65 -15.50 19.04
N GLY A 29 24.37 -15.99 17.83
CA GLY A 29 24.05 -17.39 17.57
C GLY A 29 23.02 -17.60 16.48
N THR A 30 22.61 -18.86 16.32
CA THR A 30 21.63 -19.25 15.30
C THR A 30 20.23 -18.80 15.69
N VAL A 31 19.63 -17.91 14.89
CA VAL A 31 18.24 -17.46 15.05
C VAL A 31 17.31 -18.46 14.37
N GLU A 32 16.59 -19.26 15.15
CA GLU A 32 15.60 -20.24 14.64
C GLU A 32 14.29 -19.57 14.21
N ALA A 33 13.87 -18.55 14.96
CA ALA A 33 12.66 -17.79 14.65
C ALA A 33 12.80 -16.34 15.09
N LEU A 34 12.32 -15.43 14.25
CA LEU A 34 12.16 -14.01 14.56
C LEU A 34 10.72 -13.61 14.26
N LEU A 35 9.95 -13.32 15.31
CA LEU A 35 8.56 -12.92 15.22
C LEU A 35 8.44 -11.41 15.46
N MET A 36 7.87 -10.70 14.50
CA MET A 36 7.73 -9.25 14.55
C MET A 36 6.26 -8.85 14.41
N PRO A 37 5.51 -8.76 15.53
CA PRO A 37 4.10 -8.40 15.48
C PRO A 37 3.89 -7.02 14.84
N PRO A 38 2.87 -6.86 13.98
CA PRO A 38 2.61 -5.61 13.28
C PRO A 38 2.29 -4.50 14.28
N SER A 39 2.81 -3.30 14.02
CA SER A 39 2.60 -2.10 14.85
C SER A 39 3.02 -2.24 16.33
N LYS A 40 3.75 -3.28 16.72
CA LYS A 40 4.30 -3.42 18.08
C LYS A 40 5.73 -2.89 18.14
N PRO A 41 6.12 -2.21 19.24
CA PRO A 41 7.48 -1.71 19.42
C PRO A 41 8.41 -2.81 19.95
N TYR A 42 8.12 -4.08 19.72
CA TYR A 42 8.95 -5.21 20.17
C TYR A 42 8.89 -6.35 19.17
N ALA A 43 9.89 -7.23 19.25
CA ALA A 43 9.96 -8.49 18.52
C ALA A 43 10.31 -9.64 19.48
N PHE A 44 10.11 -10.88 19.05
CA PHE A 44 10.54 -12.07 19.77
C PHE A 44 11.57 -12.83 18.93
N VAL A 45 12.67 -13.21 19.55
CA VAL A 45 13.69 -14.06 18.94
C VAL A 45 13.75 -15.40 19.67
N THR A 46 13.89 -16.48 18.92
CA THR A 46 14.20 -17.82 19.43
C THR A 46 15.55 -18.24 18.87
N TYR A 47 16.48 -18.56 19.77
CA TYR A 47 17.81 -19.07 19.44
C TYR A 47 17.86 -20.60 19.46
N GLY A 48 18.86 -21.16 18.78
CA GLY A 48 19.13 -22.60 18.79
C GLY A 48 19.31 -23.15 20.20
N THR A 49 20.06 -22.44 21.04
CA THR A 49 20.41 -22.86 22.41
C THR A 49 20.10 -21.78 23.46
N VAL A 50 19.99 -22.21 24.72
CA VAL A 50 19.81 -21.29 25.87
C VAL A 50 21.04 -20.42 26.12
N GLN A 51 22.23 -20.91 25.72
CA GLN A 51 23.49 -20.19 25.91
C GLN A 51 23.60 -19.00 24.94
N GLU A 52 23.28 -19.21 23.66
CA GLU A 52 23.19 -18.13 22.66
C GLU A 52 22.16 -17.06 23.09
N ALA A 53 20.99 -17.48 23.57
CA ALA A 53 19.98 -16.55 24.09
C ALA A 53 20.47 -15.73 25.30
N ARG A 54 21.34 -16.30 26.14
CA ARG A 54 21.96 -15.61 27.28
C ARG A 54 23.01 -14.61 26.84
N GLU A 55 23.81 -14.94 25.83
CA GLU A 55 24.77 -14.02 25.22
C GLU A 55 24.05 -12.83 24.60
N ALA A 56 22.98 -13.07 23.84
CA ALA A 56 22.11 -12.03 23.32
C ALA A 56 21.55 -11.13 24.44
N TYR A 57 20.96 -11.71 25.50
CA TYR A 57 20.40 -10.94 26.62
C TYR A 57 21.44 -10.03 27.31
N ASN A 58 22.66 -10.54 27.53
CA ASN A 58 23.72 -9.79 28.20
C ASN A 58 24.27 -8.63 27.34
N SER A 59 24.22 -8.77 26.01
CA SER A 59 24.84 -7.81 25.09
C SER A 59 23.86 -6.90 24.36
N LEU A 60 22.56 -7.23 24.30
CA LEU A 60 21.54 -6.40 23.65
C LEU A 60 21.08 -5.23 24.51
N ASN A 61 21.09 -5.37 25.83
CA ASN A 61 20.61 -4.34 26.75
C ASN A 61 21.44 -3.06 26.66
N GLY A 62 20.84 -1.99 26.13
CA GLY A 62 21.51 -0.70 25.92
C GLY A 62 22.21 -0.58 24.57
N ARG A 63 22.14 -1.60 23.70
CA ARG A 63 22.72 -1.52 22.34
C ARG A 63 21.87 -0.61 21.47
N GLU A 64 22.52 0.31 20.76
CA GLU A 64 21.85 1.18 19.79
C GLU A 64 21.86 0.56 18.38
N LEU A 65 20.71 0.56 17.73
CA LEU A 65 20.55 0.32 16.31
C LEU A 65 20.68 1.65 15.58
N GLY A 66 21.65 1.74 14.67
CA GLY A 66 21.72 2.80 13.68
C GLY A 66 20.57 2.62 12.69
N THR A 67 19.78 3.67 12.47
CA THR A 67 18.70 3.66 11.50
C THR A 67 19.08 4.49 10.29
N ASP A 68 18.75 4.01 9.09
CA ASP A 68 19.08 4.72 7.86
C ASP A 68 18.37 6.09 7.79
N CYS A 69 19.17 7.13 7.53
CA CYS A 69 18.79 8.49 7.12
C CYS A 69 17.57 9.11 7.86
N ASN A 70 17.86 10.00 8.82
CA ASN A 70 16.93 10.91 9.52
C ASN A 70 15.98 10.29 10.57
N THR A 71 16.37 9.20 11.21
CA THR A 71 15.66 8.61 12.36
C THR A 71 16.57 8.59 13.59
N LEU A 72 16.00 8.80 14.77
CA LEU A 72 16.75 8.75 16.04
C LEU A 72 17.25 7.31 16.28
N PRO A 73 18.45 7.14 16.85
CA PRO A 73 18.96 5.81 17.18
C PRO A 73 17.99 5.08 18.11
N VAL A 74 17.82 3.79 17.89
CA VAL A 74 16.91 2.95 18.66
C VAL A 74 17.70 2.13 19.67
N THR A 75 17.54 2.41 20.96
CA THR A 75 18.14 1.60 22.02
C THR A 75 17.32 0.35 22.28
N LEU A 76 17.95 -0.82 22.16
CA LEU A 76 17.33 -2.12 22.42
C LEU A 76 17.39 -2.48 23.90
N TYR A 77 16.35 -3.16 24.36
CA TYR A 77 16.37 -3.90 25.62
C TYR A 77 15.78 -5.29 25.41
N SER A 78 16.17 -6.22 26.25
CA SER A 78 15.87 -7.63 26.10
C SER A 78 15.51 -8.27 27.42
N ASN A 79 14.59 -9.23 27.39
CA ASN A 79 14.20 -10.03 28.54
C ASN A 79 13.88 -11.47 28.11
N PHE A 80 14.10 -12.44 29.00
CA PHE A 80 13.67 -13.82 28.75
C PHE A 80 12.15 -13.94 28.83
N VAL A 81 11.57 -14.77 27.97
CA VAL A 81 10.16 -15.14 28.02
C VAL A 81 10.01 -16.67 28.01
N GLU A 82 8.99 -17.18 28.69
CA GLU A 82 8.74 -18.63 28.75
C GLU A 82 8.06 -19.18 27.49
N LYS A 83 7.17 -18.38 26.91
CA LYS A 83 6.40 -18.74 25.71
C LYS A 83 6.29 -17.53 24.79
N VAL A 84 6.34 -17.79 23.50
CA VAL A 84 6.03 -16.81 22.46
C VAL A 84 4.68 -17.21 21.85
N LEU A 85 3.68 -16.33 21.94
CA LEU A 85 2.39 -16.54 21.31
C LEU A 85 2.50 -16.10 19.84
N GLY A 86 2.60 -17.05 18.93
CA GLY A 86 2.30 -16.85 17.52
C GLY A 86 0.86 -17.29 17.29
N GLU A 87 -0.03 -16.35 16.97
CA GLU A 87 -1.33 -16.72 16.40
C GLU A 87 -1.13 -16.89 14.90
N ASP A 88 -1.33 -18.11 14.40
CA ASP A 88 -1.45 -18.38 12.96
C ASP A 88 -2.76 -17.77 12.47
N ILE A 89 -2.71 -16.50 12.08
CA ILE A 89 -3.84 -15.83 11.45
C ILE A 89 -3.74 -16.09 9.96
N ALA A 90 -4.65 -16.90 9.44
CA ALA A 90 -4.80 -17.13 8.01
C ALA A 90 -4.85 -15.79 7.24
N SER A 91 -4.14 -15.72 6.11
CA SER A 91 -4.15 -14.54 5.26
C SER A 91 -5.60 -14.27 4.80
N PRO A 92 -6.12 -13.05 4.99
CA PRO A 92 -7.51 -12.76 4.63
C PRO A 92 -7.67 -12.82 3.11
N SER A 93 -8.75 -13.43 2.63
CA SER A 93 -9.09 -13.39 1.21
C SER A 93 -9.35 -11.96 0.75
N LEU A 94 -9.01 -11.65 -0.51
CA LEU A 94 -9.37 -10.38 -1.10
C LEU A 94 -10.91 -10.21 -1.15
N PRO A 95 -11.41 -8.97 -1.06
CA PRO A 95 -12.81 -8.67 -1.33
C PRO A 95 -13.27 -9.24 -2.68
N SER A 96 -14.50 -9.75 -2.74
CA SER A 96 -15.08 -10.24 -3.99
C SER A 96 -15.12 -9.13 -5.05
N GLY A 97 -14.72 -9.44 -6.28
CA GLY A 97 -14.60 -8.45 -7.36
C GLY A 97 -13.32 -7.61 -7.33
N LEU A 98 -12.40 -7.86 -6.39
CA LEU A 98 -11.08 -7.23 -6.36
C LEU A 98 -10.04 -8.08 -7.07
N LEU A 99 -9.27 -7.47 -7.97
CA LEU A 99 -8.15 -8.11 -8.67
C LEU A 99 -6.96 -7.15 -8.75
N VAL A 100 -5.75 -7.67 -8.58
CA VAL A 100 -4.50 -6.93 -8.85
C VAL A 100 -3.75 -7.64 -9.95
N VAL A 101 -3.52 -6.93 -11.06
CA VAL A 101 -2.78 -7.43 -12.22
C VAL A 101 -1.38 -6.83 -12.21
N GLU A 102 -0.37 -7.66 -11.98
CA GLU A 102 1.03 -7.24 -11.99
C GLU A 102 1.56 -6.94 -13.39
N GLU A 103 2.65 -6.15 -13.44
CA GLU A 103 3.38 -5.85 -14.66
C GLU A 103 2.44 -5.50 -15.83
N PHE A 104 1.37 -4.77 -15.50
CA PHE A 104 0.31 -4.45 -16.42
C PHE A 104 0.81 -3.50 -17.51
N VAL A 105 1.75 -2.61 -17.14
CA VAL A 105 2.51 -1.78 -18.07
C VAL A 105 3.99 -2.15 -18.00
N SER A 106 4.71 -1.96 -19.10
CA SER A 106 6.16 -2.13 -19.12
C SER A 106 6.88 -1.01 -18.34
N PRO A 107 8.13 -1.21 -17.91
CA PRO A 107 8.94 -0.15 -17.31
C PRO A 107 9.08 1.09 -18.19
N THR A 108 9.23 0.90 -19.51
CA THR A 108 9.35 2.02 -20.46
C THR A 108 8.05 2.81 -20.59
N TYR A 109 6.90 2.14 -20.51
CA TYR A 109 5.61 2.80 -20.56
C TYR A 109 5.25 3.49 -19.23
N GLU A 110 5.62 2.89 -18.09
CA GLU A 110 5.56 3.54 -16.77
C GLU A 110 6.33 4.87 -16.79
N GLN A 111 7.55 4.89 -17.32
CA GLN A 111 8.34 6.12 -17.41
C GLN A 111 7.62 7.19 -18.26
N LYS A 112 7.13 6.83 -19.44
CA LYS A 112 6.37 7.75 -20.31
C LYS A 112 5.13 8.33 -19.61
N LEU A 113 4.40 7.49 -18.86
CA LEU A 113 3.23 7.94 -18.10
C LEU A 113 3.62 8.91 -16.99
N LEU A 114 4.71 8.65 -16.26
CA LEU A 114 5.21 9.53 -15.20
C LEU A 114 5.71 10.87 -15.76
N GLU A 115 6.44 10.86 -16.87
CA GLU A 115 6.92 12.07 -17.56
C GLU A 115 5.76 12.90 -18.14
N PHE A 116 4.69 12.24 -18.60
CA PHE A 116 3.49 12.92 -19.06
C PHE A 116 2.78 13.72 -17.95
N VAL A 117 2.87 13.28 -16.69
CA VAL A 117 2.30 14.02 -15.57
C VAL A 117 3.19 15.21 -15.22
N ASP A 118 3.16 16.22 -16.07
CA ASP A 118 3.74 17.52 -15.75
C ASP A 118 2.90 18.21 -14.67
N TRP A 119 3.50 18.33 -13.48
CA TRP A 119 2.94 19.03 -12.33
C TRP A 119 3.33 20.50 -12.27
N SER A 120 4.26 20.95 -13.13
CA SER A 120 4.80 22.31 -13.13
C SER A 120 3.93 23.30 -13.93
N THR A 121 3.18 22.80 -14.92
CA THR A 121 2.23 23.60 -15.69
C THR A 121 0.82 23.46 -15.12
N ASP A 122 0.44 24.42 -14.30
CA ASP A 122 -0.97 24.70 -14.07
C ASP A 122 -1.55 25.21 -15.41
N LEU A 123 -2.68 24.64 -15.85
CA LEU A 123 -3.54 25.15 -16.93
C LEU A 123 -3.11 24.76 -18.36
N THR A 124 -3.52 23.56 -18.78
CA THR A 124 -4.06 23.43 -20.15
C THR A 124 -5.57 23.38 -20.02
N ASN A 125 -6.30 23.95 -20.99
CA ASN A 125 -7.78 23.94 -21.00
C ASN A 125 -8.37 22.51 -20.91
N LYS A 126 -7.56 21.46 -21.08
CA LYS A 126 -7.95 20.05 -21.15
C LYS A 126 -7.97 19.30 -19.81
N SER A 127 -7.52 19.92 -18.71
CA SER A 127 -7.42 19.24 -17.41
C SER A 127 -7.56 20.21 -16.24
N THR A 128 -8.03 19.72 -15.09
CA THR A 128 -8.06 20.51 -13.84
C THR A 128 -7.05 19.96 -12.85
N GLN A 129 -6.17 20.82 -12.31
CA GLN A 129 -5.19 20.48 -11.27
C GLN A 129 -5.61 21.11 -9.94
N LYS A 130 -5.51 20.36 -8.85
CA LYS A 130 -5.76 20.83 -7.48
C LYS A 130 -4.72 20.27 -6.52
N SER A 131 -4.22 21.12 -5.62
CA SER A 131 -3.50 20.67 -4.43
C SER A 131 -4.51 20.42 -3.32
N LEU A 132 -4.59 19.19 -2.82
CA LEU A 132 -5.37 18.84 -1.63
C LEU A 132 -4.44 18.74 -0.43
N LYS A 133 -5.01 18.81 0.79
CA LYS A 133 -4.26 18.79 2.07
C LYS A 133 -3.12 17.76 2.14
N HIS A 134 -3.27 16.62 1.47
CA HIS A 134 -2.31 15.52 1.55
C HIS A 134 -1.95 14.87 0.21
N ARG A 135 -2.22 15.49 -0.94
CA ARG A 135 -1.82 14.95 -2.26
C ARG A 135 -2.02 15.96 -3.38
N ARG A 136 -1.30 15.81 -4.49
CA ARG A 136 -1.61 16.51 -5.75
C ARG A 136 -2.58 15.69 -6.59
N VAL A 137 -3.54 16.36 -7.23
CA VAL A 137 -4.51 15.69 -8.08
C VAL A 137 -4.70 16.41 -9.41
N LYS A 138 -4.84 15.63 -10.50
CA LYS A 138 -5.19 16.11 -11.84
C LYS A 138 -6.37 15.32 -12.40
N HIS A 139 -7.29 15.98 -13.09
CA HIS A 139 -8.50 15.39 -13.66
C HIS A 139 -8.56 15.56 -15.18
N TYR A 140 -9.04 14.52 -15.87
CA TYR A 140 -9.30 14.50 -17.30
C TYR A 140 -10.67 13.86 -17.58
N GLY A 141 -11.29 14.23 -18.71
CA GLY A 141 -12.64 13.82 -19.09
C GLY A 141 -13.73 14.54 -18.28
N TYR A 142 -13.71 14.39 -16.95
CA TYR A 142 -14.61 15.12 -16.04
C TYR A 142 -13.84 15.58 -14.79
N GLU A 143 -14.14 16.78 -14.31
CA GLU A 143 -13.63 17.27 -13.02
C GLU A 143 -14.33 16.54 -11.88
N PHE A 144 -13.56 16.02 -10.92
CA PHE A 144 -14.11 15.47 -9.69
C PHE A 144 -14.28 16.58 -8.63
N ARG A 145 -15.51 16.72 -8.15
CA ARG A 145 -15.95 17.72 -7.16
C ARG A 145 -15.90 17.12 -5.76
N TYR A 146 -14.97 17.60 -4.94
CA TYR A 146 -14.71 17.05 -3.60
C TYR A 146 -15.69 17.53 -2.52
N ASP A 147 -16.46 18.58 -2.79
CA ASP A 147 -17.52 19.08 -1.91
C ASP A 147 -18.72 18.11 -1.83
N ASN A 148 -18.99 17.39 -2.92
CA ASN A 148 -20.10 16.43 -3.00
C ASN A 148 -19.68 15.03 -3.49
N ASN A 149 -18.37 14.80 -3.66
CA ASN A 149 -17.78 13.57 -4.18
C ASN A 149 -18.38 13.09 -5.50
N ASN A 150 -18.64 14.00 -6.44
CA ASN A 150 -19.34 13.69 -7.69
C ASN A 150 -18.66 14.35 -8.91
N VAL A 151 -19.24 14.15 -10.08
CA VAL A 151 -18.90 14.84 -11.33
C VAL A 151 -20.11 15.61 -11.85
N ASP A 152 -19.86 16.70 -12.56
CA ASP A 152 -20.90 17.42 -13.28
C ASP A 152 -21.06 16.80 -14.68
N LYS A 153 -22.12 16.01 -14.85
CA LYS A 153 -22.36 15.21 -16.07
C LYS A 153 -22.59 16.09 -17.31
N ASP A 154 -23.01 17.34 -17.10
CA ASP A 154 -23.27 18.30 -18.17
C ASP A 154 -22.03 19.13 -18.54
N LYS A 155 -20.91 18.96 -17.83
CA LYS A 155 -19.68 19.75 -18.00
C LYS A 155 -18.43 18.87 -18.12
N PRO A 156 -18.29 18.07 -19.20
CA PRO A 156 -17.05 17.38 -19.48
C PRO A 156 -15.90 18.38 -19.71
N LEU A 157 -14.71 18.03 -19.24
CA LEU A 157 -13.48 18.73 -19.56
C LEU A 157 -13.14 18.51 -21.05
N PRO A 158 -12.68 19.54 -21.79
CA PRO A 158 -12.41 19.40 -23.21
C PRO A 158 -11.20 18.49 -23.43
N GLY A 159 -11.19 17.75 -24.55
CA GLY A 159 -10.09 16.87 -24.92
C GLY A 159 -10.14 15.45 -24.34
N GLY A 160 -11.14 15.13 -23.48
CA GLY A 160 -11.38 13.77 -23.02
C GLY A 160 -10.22 13.19 -22.21
N LEU A 161 -9.96 11.89 -22.37
CA LEU A 161 -8.82 11.22 -21.73
C LEU A 161 -7.57 11.38 -22.60
N PRO A 162 -6.38 11.56 -22.00
CA PRO A 162 -5.13 11.66 -22.74
C PRO A 162 -4.84 10.43 -23.61
N GLU A 163 -4.37 10.64 -24.84
CA GLU A 163 -4.06 9.56 -25.78
C GLU A 163 -2.99 8.60 -25.24
N ILE A 164 -2.07 9.09 -24.41
CA ILE A 164 -1.08 8.24 -23.73
C ILE A 164 -1.73 7.16 -22.86
N CYS A 165 -2.99 7.30 -22.45
CA CYS A 165 -3.71 6.27 -21.67
C CYS A 165 -4.40 5.21 -22.54
N THR A 166 -4.38 5.35 -23.87
CA THR A 166 -5.13 4.47 -24.79
C THR A 166 -4.77 3.01 -24.60
N GLU A 167 -3.48 2.66 -24.50
CA GLU A 167 -3.04 1.27 -24.29
C GLU A 167 -3.62 0.66 -23.01
N VAL A 168 -3.63 1.41 -21.90
CA VAL A 168 -4.23 0.98 -20.63
C VAL A 168 -5.72 0.70 -20.81
N LEU A 169 -6.44 1.60 -21.49
CA LEU A 169 -7.89 1.49 -21.69
C LEU A 169 -8.26 0.32 -22.60
N GLU A 170 -7.61 0.19 -23.77
CA GLU A 170 -7.88 -0.90 -24.71
C GLU A 170 -7.57 -2.26 -24.09
N LYS A 171 -6.40 -2.40 -23.46
CA LYS A 171 -6.00 -3.64 -22.79
C LYS A 171 -6.98 -4.02 -21.68
N SER A 172 -7.50 -3.04 -20.93
CA SER A 172 -8.47 -3.30 -19.85
C SER A 172 -9.82 -3.76 -20.38
N ILE A 173 -10.26 -3.25 -21.54
CA ILE A 173 -11.51 -3.67 -22.20
C ILE A 173 -11.33 -5.04 -22.85
N GLU A 174 -10.25 -5.25 -23.60
CA GLU A 174 -9.94 -6.50 -24.29
C GLU A 174 -9.84 -7.67 -23.31
N LYS A 175 -9.21 -7.45 -22.14
CA LYS A 175 -9.10 -8.46 -21.08
C LYS A 175 -10.37 -8.62 -20.24
N GLY A 176 -11.39 -7.78 -20.46
CA GLY A 176 -12.65 -7.83 -19.73
C GLY A 176 -12.56 -7.38 -18.27
N TYR A 177 -11.50 -6.64 -17.89
CA TYR A 177 -11.37 -6.09 -16.53
C TYR A 177 -12.43 -5.04 -16.22
N VAL A 178 -12.91 -4.35 -17.24
CA VAL A 178 -14.05 -3.44 -17.15
C VAL A 178 -14.97 -3.66 -18.34
N LYS A 179 -16.27 -3.53 -18.11
CA LYS A 179 -17.30 -3.68 -19.16
C LYS A 179 -17.41 -2.43 -20.05
N PHE A 180 -17.22 -1.26 -19.46
CA PHE A 180 -17.41 0.02 -20.14
C PHE A 180 -16.09 0.75 -20.23
N ARG A 181 -15.81 1.34 -21.40
CA ARG A 181 -14.61 2.15 -21.61
C ARG A 181 -14.64 3.38 -20.68
N PRO A 182 -13.67 3.53 -19.76
CA PRO A 182 -13.60 4.71 -18.91
C PRO A 182 -13.54 6.02 -19.70
N ASP A 183 -14.19 7.05 -19.17
CA ASP A 183 -14.25 8.42 -19.73
C ASP A 183 -13.95 9.49 -18.67
N GLN A 184 -13.53 9.09 -17.47
CA GLN A 184 -13.02 9.96 -16.42
C GLN A 184 -11.70 9.39 -15.89
N LEU A 185 -10.68 10.25 -15.77
CA LEU A 185 -9.38 9.91 -15.17
C LEU A 185 -9.03 10.87 -14.03
N THR A 186 -8.66 10.31 -12.87
CA THR A 186 -8.07 11.04 -11.74
C THR A 186 -6.64 10.56 -11.55
N ILE A 187 -5.67 11.47 -11.69
CA ILE A 187 -4.27 11.20 -11.37
C ILE A 187 -4.00 11.71 -9.96
N ASN A 188 -3.57 10.85 -9.04
CA ASN A 188 -3.17 11.24 -7.69
C ASN A 188 -1.67 11.00 -7.51
N GLN A 189 -0.96 11.94 -6.90
CA GLN A 189 0.43 11.73 -6.46
C GLN A 189 0.57 11.93 -4.94
N TYR A 190 1.26 10.98 -4.33
CA TYR A 190 1.49 10.88 -2.90
C TYR A 190 2.99 10.89 -2.62
N GLU A 191 3.42 11.81 -1.76
CA GLU A 191 4.75 11.78 -1.16
C GLU A 191 4.80 10.82 0.05
N PRO A 192 5.98 10.36 0.49
CA PRO A 192 6.10 9.53 1.69
C PRO A 192 5.44 10.19 2.92
N GLY A 193 4.54 9.47 3.59
CA GLY A 193 3.73 9.99 4.71
C GLY A 193 2.35 10.51 4.31
N GLN A 194 2.09 10.71 3.02
CA GLN A 194 0.78 11.11 2.52
C GLN A 194 -0.14 9.90 2.29
N GLY A 195 -1.44 10.18 2.15
CA GLY A 195 -2.46 9.15 2.02
C GLY A 195 -3.81 9.69 1.55
N ILE A 196 -4.81 8.82 1.55
CA ILE A 196 -6.21 9.16 1.29
C ILE A 196 -7.10 8.45 2.32
N PRO A 197 -8.00 9.17 3.01
CA PRO A 197 -8.91 8.55 3.96
C PRO A 197 -9.76 7.43 3.33
N PRO A 198 -10.19 6.43 4.11
CA PRO A 198 -11.12 5.41 3.64
C PRO A 198 -12.39 6.03 3.05
N HIS A 199 -12.73 5.64 1.83
CA HIS A 199 -13.93 6.10 1.13
C HIS A 199 -14.45 5.03 0.16
N ILE A 200 -15.69 5.21 -0.30
CA ILE A 200 -16.29 4.46 -1.40
C ILE A 200 -16.55 5.46 -2.52
N ASP A 201 -16.19 5.11 -3.75
CA ASP A 201 -16.46 5.96 -4.90
C ASP A 201 -17.97 6.07 -5.13
N THR A 202 -18.47 7.29 -5.32
CA THR A 202 -19.91 7.57 -5.37
C THR A 202 -20.65 6.72 -6.40
N HIS A 203 -21.63 5.94 -5.94
CA HIS A 203 -22.33 4.93 -6.74
C HIS A 203 -23.05 5.53 -7.95
N SER A 204 -23.67 6.70 -7.78
CA SER A 204 -24.42 7.41 -8.83
C SER A 204 -23.53 8.19 -9.81
N ALA A 205 -22.25 8.35 -9.50
CA ALA A 205 -21.29 9.08 -10.31
C ALA A 205 -20.63 8.17 -11.35
N PHE A 206 -20.38 6.90 -11.02
CA PHE A 206 -19.57 6.01 -11.85
C PHE A 206 -20.21 4.63 -12.05
N GLU A 207 -19.92 3.97 -13.17
CA GLU A 207 -20.34 2.62 -13.51
C GLU A 207 -19.49 1.53 -12.85
N ASN A 208 -20.04 0.31 -12.78
CA ASN A 208 -19.31 -0.88 -12.32
C ASN A 208 -18.03 -1.10 -13.14
N GLY A 209 -16.93 -1.34 -12.43
CA GLY A 209 -15.58 -1.37 -12.98
C GLY A 209 -14.84 -0.05 -12.79
N ILE A 210 -13.99 0.00 -11.78
CA ILE A 210 -12.98 1.05 -11.60
C ILE A 210 -11.61 0.40 -11.66
N ILE A 211 -10.70 0.99 -12.43
CA ILE A 211 -9.32 0.51 -12.51
C ILE A 211 -8.35 1.59 -12.04
N CYS A 212 -7.32 1.20 -11.32
CA CYS A 212 -6.32 2.09 -10.74
C CYS A 212 -4.92 1.56 -11.04
N LEU A 213 -4.22 2.23 -11.95
CA LEU A 213 -2.84 1.91 -12.31
C LEU A 213 -1.90 2.56 -11.29
N SER A 214 -1.04 1.77 -10.66
CA SER A 214 -0.04 2.23 -9.69
C SER A 214 1.34 2.38 -10.36
N LEU A 215 1.99 3.53 -10.19
CA LEU A 215 3.26 3.87 -10.85
C LEU A 215 4.25 4.52 -9.86
N GLY A 216 5.53 4.45 -10.19
CA GLY A 216 6.60 5.16 -9.50
C GLY A 216 7.11 4.41 -8.28
N THR A 217 6.26 4.14 -7.29
CA THR A 217 6.54 3.23 -6.16
C THR A 217 5.28 2.49 -5.74
N GLU A 218 5.51 1.33 -5.14
CA GLU A 218 4.48 0.49 -4.54
C GLU A 218 3.86 1.10 -3.27
N THR A 219 2.68 0.61 -2.87
CA THR A 219 2.06 1.01 -1.61
C THR A 219 1.09 -0.05 -1.11
N VAL A 220 0.69 0.05 0.15
CA VAL A 220 -0.41 -0.72 0.72
C VAL A 220 -1.68 0.12 0.76
N MET A 221 -2.75 -0.40 0.16
CA MET A 221 -4.11 0.13 0.23
C MET A 221 -4.93 -0.73 1.20
N ASP A 222 -5.60 -0.07 2.15
CA ASP A 222 -6.43 -0.71 3.15
C ASP A 222 -7.87 -0.78 2.63
N PHE A 223 -8.42 -1.99 2.51
CA PHE A 223 -9.84 -2.25 2.21
C PHE A 223 -10.57 -2.61 3.49
N LYS A 224 -11.72 -1.97 3.74
CA LYS A 224 -12.52 -2.21 4.95
C LYS A 224 -13.99 -2.35 4.63
N ASP A 225 -14.60 -3.43 5.11
CA ASP A 225 -16.03 -3.71 4.98
C ASP A 225 -16.86 -2.99 6.06
N ARG A 226 -18.17 -3.22 6.06
CA ARG A 226 -19.09 -2.65 7.06
C ARG A 226 -19.02 -3.33 8.43
N SER A 227 -18.53 -4.56 8.51
CA SER A 227 -18.35 -5.28 9.79
C SER A 227 -17.14 -4.80 10.57
N GLY A 228 -16.26 -4.04 9.91
CA GLY A 228 -14.99 -3.56 10.46
C GLY A 228 -13.81 -4.46 10.11
N HIS A 229 -14.04 -5.54 9.35
CA HIS A 229 -13.00 -6.38 8.80
C HIS A 229 -12.16 -5.59 7.79
N SER A 230 -10.83 -5.75 7.89
CA SER A 230 -9.87 -4.99 7.09
C SER A 230 -8.86 -5.92 6.42
N VAL A 231 -8.66 -5.70 5.12
CA VAL A 231 -7.69 -6.39 4.26
C VAL A 231 -6.69 -5.37 3.76
N ALA A 232 -5.41 -5.56 4.10
CA ALA A 232 -4.32 -4.77 3.56
C ALA A 232 -3.91 -5.36 2.21
N VAL A 233 -4.00 -4.57 1.14
CA VAL A 233 -3.72 -5.02 -0.23
C VAL A 233 -2.46 -4.36 -0.73
N MET A 234 -1.48 -5.18 -1.10
CA MET A 234 -0.24 -4.74 -1.72
C MET A 234 -0.51 -4.31 -3.16
N LEU A 235 -0.13 -3.08 -3.50
CA LEU A 235 -0.20 -2.53 -4.85
C LEU A 235 1.22 -2.29 -5.36
N PRO A 236 1.83 -3.26 -6.08
CA PRO A 236 3.13 -3.09 -6.70
C PRO A 236 3.13 -1.94 -7.71
N ARG A 237 4.30 -1.37 -7.99
CA ARG A 237 4.45 -0.50 -9.17
C ARG A 237 4.10 -1.26 -10.46
N ARG A 238 3.66 -0.54 -11.48
CA ARG A 238 3.18 -1.07 -12.77
C ARG A 238 1.98 -2.01 -12.69
N SER A 239 1.34 -2.12 -11.54
CA SER A 239 0.16 -2.98 -11.37
C SER A 239 -1.15 -2.23 -11.64
N LEU A 240 -2.15 -2.95 -12.13
CA LEU A 240 -3.51 -2.48 -12.28
C LEU A 240 -4.40 -3.11 -11.20
N LEU A 241 -4.90 -2.29 -10.29
CA LEU A 241 -5.99 -2.67 -9.40
C LEU A 241 -7.31 -2.58 -10.16
N VAL A 242 -8.14 -3.61 -10.08
CA VAL A 242 -9.47 -3.69 -10.67
C VAL A 242 -10.47 -3.86 -9.53
N MET A 243 -11.47 -2.99 -9.47
CA MET A 243 -12.55 -3.02 -8.49
C MET A 243 -13.89 -3.16 -9.23
N THR A 244 -14.54 -4.31 -9.08
CA THR A 244 -15.90 -4.57 -9.55
C THR A 244 -16.79 -4.99 -8.39
N ASP A 245 -18.10 -4.85 -8.59
CA ASP A 245 -19.12 -5.44 -7.72
C ASP A 245 -18.89 -5.10 -6.24
N GLU A 246 -18.78 -6.11 -5.38
CA GLU A 246 -18.69 -5.95 -3.93
C GLU A 246 -17.50 -5.07 -3.52
N SER A 247 -16.30 -5.30 -4.05
CA SER A 247 -15.10 -4.54 -3.70
C SER A 247 -15.21 -3.06 -4.06
N ARG A 248 -16.06 -2.73 -5.03
CA ARG A 248 -16.30 -1.37 -5.50
C ARG A 248 -17.42 -0.66 -4.72
N TYR A 249 -18.49 -1.38 -4.40
CA TYR A 249 -19.73 -0.79 -3.87
C TYR A 249 -19.89 -0.92 -2.36
N LEU A 250 -19.27 -1.95 -1.74
CA LEU A 250 -19.49 -2.27 -0.33
C LEU A 250 -18.24 -2.07 0.53
N TRP A 251 -17.06 -2.17 -0.08
CA TRP A 251 -15.79 -1.98 0.62
C TRP A 251 -15.29 -0.55 0.45
N SER A 252 -14.96 0.08 1.58
CA SER A 252 -14.18 1.32 1.56
C SER A 252 -12.72 1.01 1.29
N HIS A 253 -12.03 1.90 0.58
CA HIS A 253 -10.60 1.79 0.32
C HIS A 253 -9.89 3.09 0.70
N GLY A 254 -8.65 2.97 1.17
CA GLY A 254 -7.85 4.10 1.60
C GLY A 254 -6.36 3.80 1.61
N ILE A 255 -5.54 4.84 1.67
CA ILE A 255 -4.10 4.72 1.87
C ILE A 255 -3.79 5.43 3.17
N THR A 256 -3.44 4.67 4.20
CA THR A 256 -3.07 5.24 5.51
C THR A 256 -1.86 6.19 5.36
N PRO A 257 -1.88 7.41 5.94
CA PRO A 257 -0.73 8.32 5.97
C PRO A 257 0.42 7.76 6.81
N ARG A 258 1.40 7.13 6.17
CA ARG A 258 2.58 6.53 6.80
C ARG A 258 3.79 6.59 5.87
N LYS A 259 5.00 6.50 6.43
CA LYS A 259 6.27 6.48 5.67
C LYS A 259 6.77 5.07 5.37
N PHE A 260 6.27 4.08 6.10
CA PHE A 260 6.64 2.68 5.95
C PHE A 260 5.40 1.81 5.90
N ASP A 261 5.41 0.79 5.07
CA ASP A 261 4.42 -0.28 5.03
C ASP A 261 4.98 -1.54 5.69
N VAL A 262 4.11 -2.29 6.37
CA VAL A 262 4.45 -3.63 6.86
C VAL A 262 4.14 -4.62 5.73
N VAL A 263 5.15 -5.35 5.28
CA VAL A 263 5.07 -6.28 4.13
C VAL A 263 5.72 -7.62 4.48
N GLN A 264 5.52 -8.64 3.64
CA GLN A 264 6.21 -9.92 3.79
C GLN A 264 7.69 -9.81 3.37
N SER A 265 8.58 -10.52 4.05
CA SER A 265 10.03 -10.50 3.81
C SER A 265 10.45 -11.51 2.74
N SER A 266 9.84 -12.70 2.72
CA SER A 266 10.27 -13.84 1.91
C SER A 266 9.81 -13.85 0.45
N GLU A 267 8.93 -12.94 0.04
CA GLU A 267 8.42 -12.89 -1.33
C GLU A 267 8.77 -11.54 -1.97
N THR A 268 9.30 -11.56 -3.21
CA THR A 268 9.20 -10.39 -4.11
C THR A 268 7.77 -9.89 -4.06
N LEU A 269 7.55 -8.73 -3.42
CA LEU A 269 6.26 -8.08 -3.15
C LEU A 269 5.11 -8.58 -4.02
N LYS A 270 4.51 -9.71 -3.64
CA LYS A 270 3.41 -10.29 -4.42
C LYS A 270 2.16 -9.44 -4.23
N PRO A 271 1.35 -9.28 -5.29
CA PRO A 271 0.11 -8.55 -5.25
C PRO A 271 -0.90 -9.31 -4.38
N GLY A 272 -1.82 -8.56 -3.78
CA GLY A 272 -2.92 -9.14 -3.03
C GLY A 272 -2.81 -8.91 -1.53
N SER A 273 -3.46 -9.78 -0.75
CA SER A 273 -3.58 -9.60 0.70
C SER A 273 -2.23 -9.81 1.38
N ILE A 274 -1.81 -8.87 2.21
CA ILE A 274 -0.62 -9.02 3.05
C ILE A 274 -0.94 -10.02 4.16
N SER A 275 -0.13 -11.08 4.25
CA SER A 275 -0.25 -12.07 5.32
C SER A 275 -0.08 -11.41 6.70
N ARG A 276 -0.73 -11.99 7.71
CA ARG A 276 -0.56 -11.60 9.12
C ARG A 276 0.47 -12.48 9.84
N ASP A 277 1.17 -13.35 9.11
CA ASP A 277 2.23 -14.19 9.65
C ASP A 277 3.41 -13.33 10.13
N ILE A 278 3.47 -13.13 11.44
CA ILE A 278 4.48 -12.30 12.11
C ILE A 278 5.90 -12.86 11.99
N SER A 279 6.06 -14.12 11.58
CA SER A 279 7.36 -14.74 11.34
C SER A 279 8.02 -14.27 10.04
N ASP A 280 7.25 -13.65 9.14
CA ASP A 280 7.69 -13.21 7.81
C ASP A 280 7.40 -11.72 7.53
N LEU A 281 7.20 -10.88 8.54
CA LEU A 281 6.98 -9.43 8.31
C LEU A 281 8.26 -8.60 8.36
N THR A 282 8.33 -7.55 7.53
CA THR A 282 9.35 -6.49 7.53
C THR A 282 8.76 -5.11 7.18
N LEU A 283 9.59 -4.07 7.14
CA LEU A 283 9.21 -2.70 6.76
C LEU A 283 9.69 -2.37 5.34
N ASN A 284 8.77 -1.89 4.50
CA ASN A 284 9.10 -1.27 3.21
C ASN A 284 8.94 0.25 3.29
N LYS A 285 9.97 1.00 2.91
CA LYS A 285 9.94 2.47 2.92
C LYS A 285 9.20 2.99 1.70
N ARG A 286 8.18 3.82 1.89
CA ARG A 286 7.44 4.46 0.78
C ARG A 286 8.31 5.49 0.07
N GLY A 287 8.22 5.52 -1.25
CA GLY A 287 8.68 6.64 -2.07
C GLY A 287 7.50 7.46 -2.60
N THR A 288 7.78 8.32 -3.59
CA THR A 288 6.75 9.07 -4.30
C THR A 288 5.97 8.13 -5.21
N ARG A 289 4.65 8.06 -5.03
CA ARG A 289 3.74 7.20 -5.79
C ARG A 289 2.80 8.06 -6.63
N THR A 290 2.63 7.71 -7.90
CA THR A 290 1.60 8.28 -8.76
C THR A 290 0.59 7.18 -9.10
N SER A 291 -0.70 7.51 -9.17
CA SER A 291 -1.74 6.58 -9.59
C SER A 291 -2.70 7.21 -10.57
N PHE A 292 -3.13 6.42 -11.55
CA PHE A 292 -4.10 6.81 -12.56
C PHE A 292 -5.37 5.98 -12.33
N THR A 293 -6.41 6.61 -11.82
CA THR A 293 -7.70 5.97 -11.57
C THR A 293 -8.67 6.30 -12.69
N PHE A 294 -9.10 5.27 -13.42
CA PHE A 294 -10.02 5.39 -14.55
C PHE A 294 -11.41 4.88 -14.17
N ARG A 295 -12.42 5.64 -14.57
CA ARG A 295 -13.83 5.35 -14.30
C ARG A 295 -14.67 5.66 -15.52
N LYS A 296 -15.79 4.95 -15.66
CA LYS A 296 -16.86 5.33 -16.57
C LYS A 296 -17.90 6.15 -15.80
N VAL A 297 -18.21 7.37 -16.23
CA VAL A 297 -19.29 8.18 -15.66
C VAL A 297 -20.62 7.49 -15.92
N ARG A 298 -21.40 7.33 -14.85
CA ARG A 298 -22.73 6.74 -14.89
C ARG A 298 -23.75 7.81 -15.24
N MET A 299 -24.61 7.56 -16.23
CA MET A 299 -25.61 8.53 -16.67
C MET A 299 -26.97 8.33 -16.01
N THR A 300 -27.32 7.09 -15.64
CA THR A 300 -28.58 6.75 -14.97
C THR A 300 -28.43 6.71 -13.45
N PRO A 301 -29.51 6.68 -12.66
CA PRO A 301 -29.41 6.34 -11.24
C PRO A 301 -28.70 4.99 -11.01
N CYS A 302 -28.12 4.83 -9.82
CA CYS A 302 -27.64 3.52 -9.39
C CYS A 302 -28.81 2.79 -8.74
N ASP A 303 -29.04 1.56 -9.18
CA ASP A 303 -30.04 0.64 -8.60
C ASP A 303 -29.43 -0.14 -7.43
#